data_AF-A0A7R8ZU58-F1
#
_entry.id   AF-A0A7R8ZU58-F1
#
_cell.length_a   1.000
_cell.length_b   1.000
_cell.length_c   1.000
_cell.angle_alpha   90.00
_cell.angle_beta   90.00
_cell.angle_gamma   90.00
#
_symmetry.space_group_name_H-M   'P 1'
#
loop_
_entity.id
_entity.type
_entity.pdbx_description
1 polymer ?
#
loop_
_entity_poly.entity_id
_entity_poly.type
_entity_poly.pdbx_seq_one_letter_code
_entity_poly.pdbx_strand_id
1 'polypeptide(L)'
;MRMEKALSKDQILELYLNEIFLGQRAYGVAAAALAYFNKSLDELTIEEVSYLAALPKAPNNYHPVRKYDAALERRNWVIGRMQEDGYITKAQADIAQAKPLKTEKRKQTQDIEAGFFAEEIRRELKEKYGQQSLYQGGLAVRSSVDPKLQNIAVQSLRDGLRAYDERHGWRGPIANLSSMDDWAKKLSEIAVPEGMLSEWQIGVVLSANNNIAEIAFANKEKIQLKLDGVRWARKCLQDCYALGQEVIKVSQVVKKGDVVMVESVGKSWILRQVPKVQGAIIALDPHTGRVLAMQGGWTQSASSFNRATQAQRQPGSAFKPFVYLAALDNGFTPSTKVLDAPFVIEQAPGKRETGSSVAAPIWGDFMKEALKDEPPMPFRVPAGIKNVRVNAKTGRLAQAGDKDTIWEAFVAGTEPGSGNFADSADVIGEDGSIIKQYNSDPYGYDDSPSYGEEFVDDVYDNVKKKKIVVRNALSSRYKIRRKTNIRQSLEQRQYRQHLHPRQKQILTLQAQAVFIKTLD
;
A
#
# COMPACT_ATOMS: atom_id res chain seq x y z
N MET A 1 37.99 31.96 32.81
CA MET A 1 38.61 33.30 32.87
C MET A 1 38.02 34.37 31.94
N ARG A 2 37.41 34.07 30.77
CA ARG A 2 36.75 35.12 29.96
C ARG A 2 35.34 35.48 30.44
N MET A 3 34.49 34.49 30.78
CA MET A 3 33.13 34.73 31.30
C MET A 3 33.11 35.44 32.66
N GLU A 4 33.99 35.06 33.59
CA GLU A 4 34.08 35.66 34.94
C GLU A 4 34.54 37.14 34.95
N LYS A 5 34.88 37.71 33.78
CA LYS A 5 35.16 39.14 33.61
C LYS A 5 33.98 39.93 33.04
N ALA A 6 32.86 39.27 32.75
CA ALA A 6 31.69 39.86 32.09
C ALA A 6 30.35 39.50 32.75
N LEU A 7 30.30 38.44 33.58
CA LEU A 7 29.10 37.98 34.29
C LEU A 7 29.40 37.78 35.78
N SER A 8 28.40 37.98 36.65
CA SER A 8 28.50 37.66 38.07
C SER A 8 28.56 36.13 38.31
N LYS A 9 28.96 35.73 39.52
CA LYS A 9 28.92 34.31 39.91
C LYS A 9 27.51 33.73 39.81
N ASP A 10 26.50 34.53 40.18
CA ASP A 10 25.10 34.11 40.19
C ASP A 10 24.57 33.96 38.76
N GLN A 11 24.94 34.86 37.84
CA GLN A 11 24.61 34.74 36.41
C GLN A 11 25.29 33.54 35.75
N ILE A 12 26.53 33.23 36.14
CA ILE A 12 27.25 32.03 35.66
C ILE A 12 26.57 30.76 36.19
N LEU A 13 26.10 30.77 37.45
CA LEU A 13 25.37 29.67 38.04
C LEU A 13 23.97 29.50 37.42
N GLU A 14 23.24 30.59 37.19
CA GLU A 14 21.93 30.60 36.50
C GLU A 14 22.04 29.99 35.09
N LEU A 15 23.01 30.44 34.30
CA LEU A 15 23.23 29.94 32.94
C LEU A 15 23.61 28.45 32.95
N TYR A 16 24.48 28.02 33.87
CA TYR A 16 24.82 26.61 34.08
C TYR A 16 23.60 25.77 34.51
N LEU A 17 22.78 26.26 35.44
CA LEU A 17 21.58 25.57 35.94
C LEU A 17 20.46 25.48 34.90
N ASN A 18 20.47 26.33 33.86
CA ASN A 18 19.55 26.26 32.73
C ASN A 18 20.07 25.38 31.57
N GLU A 19 21.39 25.31 31.34
CA GLU A 19 21.96 24.53 30.23
C GLU A 19 22.31 23.07 30.58
N ILE A 20 22.51 22.74 31.86
CA ILE A 20 23.08 21.43 32.24
C ILE A 20 22.20 20.23 31.85
N PHE A 21 22.80 19.25 31.16
CA PHE A 21 22.15 17.97 30.88
C PHE A 21 22.05 17.10 32.13
N LEU A 22 20.81 16.73 32.51
CA LEU A 22 20.52 15.98 33.73
C LEU A 22 19.94 14.57 33.45
N GLY A 23 19.94 14.11 32.19
CA GLY A 23 19.36 12.82 31.81
C GLY A 23 17.90 12.93 31.37
N GLN A 24 17.29 11.83 30.92
CA GLN A 24 15.91 11.78 30.38
C GLN A 24 15.59 12.83 29.29
N ARG A 25 16.60 13.33 28.55
CA ARG A 25 16.52 14.48 27.61
C ARG A 25 16.22 15.83 28.26
N ALA A 26 16.25 15.94 29.59
CA ALA A 26 16.16 17.20 30.31
C ALA A 26 17.49 17.96 30.27
N TYR A 27 17.40 19.24 29.90
CA TYR A 27 18.45 20.24 30.00
C TYR A 27 17.93 21.35 30.91
N GLY A 28 18.71 21.69 31.94
CA GLY A 28 18.34 22.61 33.00
C GLY A 28 17.52 21.98 34.13
N VAL A 29 17.66 22.53 35.34
CA VAL A 29 17.04 21.98 36.57
C VAL A 29 15.52 22.01 36.52
N ALA A 30 14.91 23.03 35.91
CA ALA A 30 13.44 23.12 35.78
C ALA A 30 12.87 22.02 34.87
N ALA A 31 13.54 21.72 33.75
CA ALA A 31 13.13 20.62 32.88
C ALA A 31 13.31 19.27 33.56
N ALA A 32 14.36 19.11 34.39
CA ALA A 32 14.59 17.87 35.14
C ALA A 32 13.58 17.69 36.29
N ALA A 33 13.22 18.74 37.01
CA ALA A 33 12.14 18.73 38.01
C ALA A 33 10.82 18.21 37.41
N LEU A 34 10.44 18.75 36.24
CA LEU A 34 9.25 18.31 35.51
C LEU A 34 9.39 16.88 34.96
N ALA A 35 10.56 16.48 34.46
CA ALA A 35 10.79 15.17 33.85
C ALA A 35 10.90 14.01 34.86
N TYR A 36 11.40 14.26 36.06
CA TYR A 36 11.60 13.24 37.11
C TYR A 36 10.50 13.24 38.18
N PHE A 37 9.89 14.39 38.48
CA PHE A 37 8.94 14.53 39.59
C PHE A 37 7.62 15.22 39.21
N ASN A 38 7.47 15.69 37.97
CA ASN A 38 6.29 16.44 37.50
C ASN A 38 5.94 17.67 38.39
N LYS A 39 6.98 18.38 38.82
CA LYS A 39 6.91 19.51 39.77
C LYS A 39 7.58 20.77 39.22
N SER A 40 7.19 21.94 39.70
CA SER A 40 8.00 23.16 39.62
C SER A 40 9.13 23.16 40.67
N LEU A 41 10.08 24.09 40.55
CA LEU A 41 11.28 24.10 41.41
C LEU A 41 10.97 24.37 42.89
N ASP A 42 9.91 25.13 43.15
CA ASP A 42 9.37 25.49 44.46
C ASP A 42 8.56 24.37 45.14
N GLU A 43 8.12 23.36 44.38
CA GLU A 43 7.45 22.15 44.89
C GLU A 43 8.43 21.01 45.26
N LEU A 44 9.72 21.17 44.95
CA LEU A 44 10.74 20.14 45.16
C LEU A 44 11.11 19.99 46.64
N THR A 45 11.18 18.74 47.09
CA THR A 45 11.66 18.41 48.45
C THR A 45 13.18 18.23 48.49
N ILE A 46 13.77 18.24 49.70
CA ILE A 46 15.22 18.13 49.91
C ILE A 46 15.81 16.89 49.21
N GLU A 47 15.12 15.74 49.30
CA GLU A 47 15.54 14.50 48.65
C GLU A 47 15.43 14.54 47.10
N GLU A 48 14.51 15.32 46.55
CA GLU A 48 14.35 15.51 45.10
C GLU A 48 15.41 16.48 44.56
N VAL A 49 15.63 17.61 45.24
CA VAL A 49 16.72 18.57 44.93
C VAL A 49 18.08 17.88 45.01
N SER A 50 18.32 17.09 46.06
CA SER A 50 19.57 16.33 46.22
C SER A 50 19.77 15.26 45.15
N TYR A 51 18.69 14.72 44.58
CA TYR A 51 18.78 13.83 43.44
C TYR A 51 19.11 14.59 42.14
N LEU A 52 18.47 15.75 41.89
CA LEU A 52 18.82 16.58 40.74
C LEU A 52 20.30 17.06 40.81
N ALA A 53 20.77 17.45 41.98
CA ALA A 53 22.17 17.84 42.22
C ALA A 53 23.17 16.66 42.18
N ALA A 54 22.71 15.40 42.26
CA ALA A 54 23.55 14.21 42.09
C ALA A 54 23.86 13.91 40.60
N LEU A 55 22.96 14.25 39.69
CA LEU A 55 23.03 13.90 38.27
C LEU A 55 24.22 14.51 37.49
N PRO A 56 24.64 15.78 37.69
CA PRO A 56 25.74 16.43 36.95
C PRO A 56 27.02 15.60 36.79
N LYS A 57 27.36 14.77 37.80
CA LYS A 57 28.58 13.95 37.78
C LYS A 57 28.52 12.82 36.74
N ALA A 58 27.36 12.20 36.53
CA ALA A 58 27.15 11.13 35.55
C ALA A 58 25.64 10.78 35.41
N PRO A 59 24.85 11.51 34.60
CA PRO A 59 23.39 11.33 34.55
C PRO A 59 22.94 9.89 34.22
N ASN A 60 23.68 9.22 33.33
CA ASN A 60 23.40 7.85 32.90
C ASN A 60 23.76 6.77 33.96
N ASN A 61 24.54 7.12 35.00
CA ASN A 61 24.90 6.20 36.08
C ASN A 61 23.97 6.28 37.29
N TYR A 62 23.20 7.35 37.43
CA TYR A 62 22.25 7.56 38.52
C TYR A 62 20.78 7.49 38.03
N HIS A 63 20.52 6.64 37.02
CA HIS A 63 19.17 6.46 36.47
C HIS A 63 18.24 5.83 37.52
N PRO A 64 17.09 6.44 37.85
CA PRO A 64 16.40 6.15 39.11
C PRO A 64 15.72 4.78 39.12
N VAL A 65 15.23 4.29 37.98
CA VAL A 65 14.69 2.92 37.88
C VAL A 65 15.80 1.87 37.63
N ARG A 66 16.64 2.06 36.59
CA ARG A 66 17.63 1.06 36.14
C ARG A 66 18.88 0.92 37.01
N LYS A 67 19.17 1.90 37.87
CA LYS A 67 20.34 1.94 38.77
C LYS A 67 19.93 2.57 40.12
N TYR A 68 18.81 2.07 40.68
CA TYR A 68 18.15 2.65 41.87
C TYR A 68 19.11 2.83 43.05
N ASP A 69 19.87 1.81 43.43
CA ASP A 69 20.70 1.86 44.64
C ASP A 69 21.85 2.87 44.52
N ALA A 70 22.54 2.88 43.37
CA ALA A 70 23.59 3.87 43.08
C ALA A 70 23.04 5.32 43.00
N ALA A 71 21.79 5.49 42.54
CA ALA A 71 21.11 6.77 42.54
C ALA A 71 20.72 7.23 43.96
N LEU A 72 20.25 6.30 44.80
CA LEU A 72 19.88 6.52 46.20
C LEU A 72 21.11 6.86 47.06
N GLU A 73 22.19 6.09 46.92
CA GLU A 73 23.48 6.32 47.58
C GLU A 73 24.02 7.72 47.22
N ARG A 74 24.06 8.06 45.92
CA ARG A 74 24.57 9.35 45.46
C ARG A 74 23.71 10.52 45.94
N ARG A 75 22.38 10.37 45.98
CA ARG A 75 21.45 11.34 46.58
C ARG A 75 21.76 11.52 48.07
N ASN A 76 21.89 10.43 48.83
CA ASN A 76 22.15 10.48 50.28
C ASN A 76 23.50 11.14 50.60
N TRP A 77 24.53 10.93 49.76
CA TRP A 77 25.80 11.65 49.86
C TRP A 77 25.64 13.16 49.66
N VAL A 78 24.77 13.61 48.72
CA VAL A 78 24.47 15.04 48.54
C VAL A 78 23.74 15.60 49.76
N ILE A 79 22.75 14.87 50.31
CA ILE A 79 22.05 15.27 51.54
C ILE A 79 23.05 15.43 52.71
N GLY A 80 23.99 14.48 52.87
CA GLY A 80 25.07 14.58 53.86
C GLY A 80 25.92 15.84 53.69
N ARG A 81 26.36 16.13 52.46
CA ARG A 81 27.11 17.36 52.16
C ARG A 81 26.32 18.64 52.45
N MET A 82 25.03 18.69 52.11
CA MET A 82 24.17 19.83 52.45
C MET A 82 24.04 20.04 53.97
N GLN A 83 24.13 18.96 54.76
CA GLN A 83 24.09 19.01 56.22
C GLN A 83 25.44 19.36 56.85
N GLU A 84 26.56 18.96 56.24
CA GLU A 84 27.92 19.37 56.64
C GLU A 84 28.17 20.85 56.32
N ASP A 85 27.74 21.33 55.15
CA ASP A 85 27.91 22.71 54.69
C ASP A 85 26.82 23.67 55.23
N GLY A 86 25.95 23.21 56.13
CA GLY A 86 25.00 24.04 56.89
C GLY A 86 23.72 24.46 56.16
N TYR A 87 23.46 23.97 54.95
CA TYR A 87 22.25 24.30 54.18
C TYR A 87 20.97 23.63 54.71
N ILE A 88 21.09 22.51 55.43
CA ILE A 88 19.96 21.82 56.09
C ILE A 88 20.35 21.37 57.51
N THR A 89 19.37 21.30 58.39
CA THR A 89 19.56 20.72 59.73
C THR A 89 19.71 19.20 59.68
N LYS A 90 20.32 18.61 60.72
CA LYS A 90 20.43 17.16 60.85
C LYS A 90 19.07 16.45 60.77
N ALA A 91 18.05 16.96 61.47
CA ALA A 91 16.71 16.37 61.43
C ALA A 91 16.11 16.38 60.00
N GLN A 92 16.34 17.43 59.21
CA GLN A 92 15.92 17.46 57.81
C GLN A 92 16.71 16.46 56.94
N ALA A 93 18.01 16.28 57.21
CA ALA A 93 18.84 15.31 56.52
C ALA A 93 18.40 13.87 56.81
N ASP A 94 18.18 13.51 58.07
CA ASP A 94 17.69 12.20 58.51
C ASP A 94 16.33 11.87 57.85
N ILE A 95 15.40 12.84 57.85
CA ILE A 95 14.08 12.71 57.19
C ILE A 95 14.21 12.54 55.67
N ALA A 96 15.10 13.29 55.00
CA ALA A 96 15.28 13.22 53.55
C ALA A 96 15.94 11.91 53.11
N GLN A 97 16.92 11.41 53.87
CA GLN A 97 17.58 10.13 53.59
C GLN A 97 16.64 8.93 53.76
N ALA A 98 15.75 8.96 54.76
CA ALA A 98 14.80 7.88 55.04
C ALA A 98 13.72 7.69 53.95
N LYS A 99 13.47 8.69 53.10
CA LYS A 99 12.47 8.58 52.02
C LYS A 99 13.02 7.81 50.82
N PRO A 100 12.21 6.97 50.14
CA PRO A 100 12.61 6.29 48.89
C PRO A 100 12.73 7.26 47.71
N LEU A 101 13.56 6.92 46.72
CA LEU A 101 13.71 7.70 45.49
C LEU A 101 12.57 7.38 44.50
N LYS A 102 11.42 8.04 44.66
CA LYS A 102 10.27 7.89 43.75
C LYS A 102 10.28 8.99 42.69
N THR A 103 10.26 8.59 41.42
CA THR A 103 10.00 9.51 40.29
C THR A 103 8.53 9.48 39.92
N GLU A 104 7.87 10.64 39.90
CA GLU A 104 6.51 10.74 39.36
C GLU A 104 6.56 11.02 37.86
N LYS A 105 6.10 10.03 37.07
CA LYS A 105 5.74 10.32 35.68
C LYS A 105 4.53 11.22 35.67
N ARG A 106 4.63 12.35 34.95
CA ARG A 106 3.50 13.23 34.63
C ARG A 106 2.28 12.41 34.22
N LYS A 107 1.17 12.54 34.95
CA LYS A 107 -0.14 12.01 34.52
C LYS A 107 -0.52 12.72 33.23
N GLN A 108 -0.36 12.03 32.10
CA GLN A 108 -0.59 12.59 30.78
C GLN A 108 -2.05 13.02 30.65
N THR A 109 -2.26 14.31 30.41
CA THR A 109 -3.56 14.97 30.47
C THR A 109 -4.30 14.73 29.16
N GLN A 110 -5.01 13.60 29.07
CA GLN A 110 -5.59 13.04 27.85
C GLN A 110 -4.56 12.76 26.74
N ASP A 111 -3.96 11.57 26.78
CA ASP A 111 -3.22 11.02 25.63
C ASP A 111 -4.18 10.76 24.47
N ILE A 112 -4.26 11.72 23.55
CA ILE A 112 -4.88 11.54 22.23
C ILE A 112 -3.88 10.85 21.30
N GLU A 113 -4.33 9.87 20.50
CA GLU A 113 -3.44 9.24 19.51
C GLU A 113 -3.27 10.17 18.29
N ALA A 114 -2.46 11.21 18.46
CA ALA A 114 -2.19 12.26 17.48
C ALA A 114 -0.78 12.12 16.85
N GLY A 115 -0.20 10.91 16.85
CA GLY A 115 1.22 10.69 16.50
C GLY A 115 1.64 11.24 15.13
N PHE A 116 0.82 11.04 14.09
CA PHE A 116 1.06 11.60 12.76
C PHE A 116 0.95 13.14 12.73
N PHE A 117 -0.04 13.70 13.42
CA PHE A 117 -0.22 15.15 13.55
C PHE A 117 0.99 15.79 14.25
N ALA A 118 1.43 15.20 15.37
CA ALA A 118 2.58 15.67 16.14
C ALA A 118 3.90 15.60 15.35
N GLU A 119 4.09 14.56 14.53
CA GLU A 119 5.23 14.44 13.62
C GLU A 119 5.20 15.48 12.49
N GLU A 120 4.01 15.89 12.01
CA GLU A 120 3.89 16.96 11.02
C GLU A 120 4.18 18.34 11.62
N ILE A 121 3.66 18.64 12.83
CA ILE A 121 4.07 19.82 13.62
C ILE A 121 5.60 19.84 13.78
N ARG A 122 6.20 18.70 14.15
CA ARG A 122 7.66 18.58 14.35
C ARG A 122 8.45 18.77 13.05
N ARG A 123 7.85 18.59 11.87
CA ARG A 123 8.44 18.90 10.56
C ARG A 123 8.35 20.39 10.27
N GLU A 124 7.16 20.97 10.32
CA GLU A 124 6.94 22.41 10.10
C GLU A 124 7.82 23.26 11.02
N LEU A 125 7.88 22.94 12.31
CA LEU A 125 8.72 23.67 13.28
C LEU A 125 10.22 23.49 13.03
N LYS A 126 10.68 22.30 12.57
CA LYS A 126 12.08 22.09 12.19
C LYS A 126 12.46 22.90 10.95
N GLU A 127 11.55 23.00 9.99
CA GLU A 127 11.76 23.77 8.76
C GLU A 127 11.76 25.29 9.05
N LYS A 128 10.80 25.76 9.85
CA LYS A 128 10.60 27.19 10.15
C LYS A 128 11.58 27.77 11.16
N TYR A 129 12.00 27.00 12.17
CA TYR A 129 12.85 27.50 13.28
C TYR A 129 14.19 26.78 13.40
N GLY A 130 14.48 25.81 12.52
CA GLY A 130 15.69 25.00 12.58
C GLY A 130 15.67 23.94 13.68
N GLN A 131 16.66 23.05 13.65
CA GLN A 131 16.73 21.92 14.58
C GLN A 131 17.07 22.34 16.02
N GLN A 132 17.84 23.43 16.21
CA GLN A 132 18.25 23.86 17.54
C GLN A 132 17.08 24.46 18.32
N SER A 133 16.42 25.49 17.78
CA SER A 133 15.29 26.16 18.44
C SER A 133 14.11 25.22 18.71
N LEU A 134 13.86 24.24 17.84
CA LEU A 134 12.85 23.20 18.08
C LEU A 134 13.12 22.36 19.34
N TYR A 135 14.36 21.90 19.53
CA TYR A 135 14.68 20.94 20.61
C TYR A 135 15.30 21.58 21.87
N GLN A 136 15.77 22.83 21.79
CA GLN A 136 16.41 23.55 22.91
C GLN A 136 15.67 24.85 23.28
N GLY A 137 14.84 25.41 22.40
CA GLY A 137 14.18 26.71 22.60
C GLY A 137 12.94 26.72 23.50
N GLY A 138 12.66 25.64 24.23
CA GLY A 138 11.56 25.58 25.21
C GLY A 138 10.14 25.80 24.66
N LEU A 139 9.91 25.61 23.35
CA LEU A 139 8.71 26.05 22.66
C LEU A 139 7.42 25.38 23.16
N ALA A 140 6.48 26.16 23.69
CA ALA A 140 5.13 25.72 24.00
C ALA A 140 4.23 25.80 22.74
N VAL A 141 3.88 24.64 22.18
CA VAL A 141 3.14 24.56 20.90
C VAL A 141 1.66 24.28 21.14
N ARG A 142 0.79 25.23 20.73
CA ARG A 142 -0.68 25.05 20.69
C ARG A 142 -1.14 24.85 19.24
N SER A 143 -1.57 23.64 18.91
CA SER A 143 -2.03 23.27 17.56
C SER A 143 -3.55 23.44 17.38
N SER A 144 -4.06 23.00 16.22
CA SER A 144 -5.48 23.00 15.86
C SER A 144 -6.20 21.66 16.03
N VAL A 145 -5.51 20.63 16.54
CA VAL A 145 -6.10 19.28 16.70
C VAL A 145 -7.27 19.30 17.68
N ASP A 146 -8.39 18.68 17.29
CA ASP A 146 -9.54 18.44 18.14
C ASP A 146 -9.46 16.99 18.69
N PRO A 147 -9.38 16.80 20.03
CA PRO A 147 -9.30 15.48 20.65
C PRO A 147 -10.40 14.49 20.24
N LYS A 148 -11.63 14.97 20.02
CA LYS A 148 -12.78 14.13 19.68
C LYS A 148 -12.72 13.71 18.22
N LEU A 149 -12.44 14.65 17.31
CA LEU A 149 -12.29 14.35 15.88
C LEU A 149 -11.05 13.49 15.60
N GLN A 150 -9.94 13.69 16.32
CA GLN A 150 -8.75 12.84 16.21
C GLN A 150 -9.07 11.38 16.59
N ASN A 151 -9.73 11.16 17.73
CA ASN A 151 -10.11 9.80 18.15
C ASN A 151 -11.08 9.14 17.15
N ILE A 152 -12.06 9.89 16.63
CA ILE A 152 -12.97 9.41 15.58
C ILE A 152 -12.19 9.06 14.30
N ALA A 153 -11.21 9.88 13.89
CA ALA A 153 -10.40 9.65 12.69
C ALA A 153 -9.51 8.39 12.81
N VAL A 154 -8.89 8.18 13.97
CA VAL A 154 -8.08 6.98 14.27
C VAL A 154 -8.96 5.72 14.21
N GLN A 155 -10.11 5.71 14.90
CA GLN A 155 -11.05 4.59 14.90
C GLN A 155 -11.60 4.31 13.49
N SER A 156 -12.13 5.34 12.81
CA SER A 156 -12.72 5.20 11.47
C SER A 156 -11.74 4.65 10.44
N LEU A 157 -10.48 5.10 10.47
CA LEU A 157 -9.45 4.58 9.56
C LEU A 157 -9.08 3.14 9.91
N ARG A 158 -8.92 2.81 11.19
CA ARG A 158 -8.66 1.43 11.63
C ARG A 158 -9.78 0.50 11.21
N ASP A 159 -11.02 0.79 11.57
CA ASP A 159 -12.12 -0.13 11.29
C ASP A 159 -12.43 -0.22 9.78
N GLY A 160 -12.21 0.84 9.01
CA GLY A 160 -12.23 0.79 7.54
C GLY A 160 -11.15 -0.12 6.94
N LEU A 161 -9.89 -0.02 7.41
CA LEU A 161 -8.78 -0.86 6.96
C LEU A 161 -8.93 -2.32 7.43
N ARG A 162 -9.39 -2.53 8.69
CA ARG A 162 -9.68 -3.84 9.27
C ARG A 162 -10.78 -4.54 8.47
N ALA A 163 -11.90 -3.86 8.24
CA ALA A 163 -13.02 -4.43 7.48
C ALA A 163 -12.66 -4.65 5.99
N TYR A 164 -11.78 -3.84 5.39
CA TYR A 164 -11.22 -4.16 4.07
C TYR A 164 -10.41 -5.46 4.13
N ASP A 165 -9.46 -5.55 5.06
CA ASP A 165 -8.52 -6.66 5.18
C ASP A 165 -9.22 -7.99 5.48
N GLU A 166 -10.19 -7.98 6.41
CA GLU A 166 -11.00 -9.15 6.78
C GLU A 166 -11.86 -9.64 5.58
N ARG A 167 -12.34 -8.73 4.71
CA ARG A 167 -13.03 -9.11 3.46
C ARG A 167 -12.11 -9.68 2.37
N HIS A 168 -10.80 -9.50 2.48
CA HIS A 168 -9.80 -10.13 1.60
C HIS A 168 -9.16 -11.38 2.24
N GLY A 169 -9.56 -11.71 3.47
CA GLY A 169 -9.34 -13.03 4.08
C GLY A 169 -8.06 -13.19 4.87
N TRP A 170 -7.95 -14.38 5.47
CA TRP A 170 -6.88 -14.79 6.37
C TRP A 170 -5.65 -15.28 5.60
N ARG A 171 -4.50 -14.72 5.97
CA ARG A 171 -3.20 -14.99 5.35
C ARG A 171 -2.35 -16.02 6.10
N GLY A 172 -2.86 -16.55 7.22
CA GLY A 172 -2.18 -17.50 8.08
C GLY A 172 -1.64 -16.88 9.39
N PRO A 173 -1.16 -17.72 10.32
CA PRO A 173 -0.63 -17.30 11.61
C PRO A 173 0.67 -16.49 11.47
N ILE A 174 1.07 -15.81 12.55
CA ILE A 174 2.32 -15.04 12.64
C ILE A 174 3.54 -15.97 12.49
N ALA A 175 3.46 -17.12 13.15
CA ALA A 175 4.47 -18.17 13.20
C ALA A 175 3.81 -19.51 13.53
N ASN A 176 4.56 -20.61 13.46
CA ASN A 176 4.14 -21.92 13.96
C ASN A 176 5.28 -22.53 14.80
N LEU A 177 4.96 -23.03 15.99
CA LEU A 177 5.90 -23.73 16.87
C LEU A 177 5.95 -25.21 16.51
N SER A 178 7.06 -25.64 15.91
CA SER A 178 7.31 -27.04 15.51
C SER A 178 7.39 -28.03 16.68
N SER A 179 7.75 -27.55 17.87
CA SER A 179 7.68 -28.31 19.13
C SER A 179 7.02 -27.45 20.21
N MET A 180 6.10 -28.06 20.97
CA MET A 180 5.35 -27.41 22.05
C MET A 180 6.09 -27.44 23.40
N ASP A 181 7.27 -28.03 23.47
CA ASP A 181 8.11 -28.05 24.67
C ASP A 181 8.53 -26.61 25.00
N ASP A 182 8.39 -26.17 26.25
CA ASP A 182 8.59 -24.77 26.67
C ASP A 182 7.90 -23.70 25.78
N TRP A 183 6.72 -24.03 25.22
CA TRP A 183 5.97 -23.14 24.33
C TRP A 183 5.77 -21.73 24.89
N ALA A 184 5.62 -21.57 26.21
CA ALA A 184 5.41 -20.27 26.85
C ALA A 184 6.66 -19.38 26.80
N LYS A 185 7.85 -19.99 26.91
CA LYS A 185 9.14 -19.30 26.75
C LYS A 185 9.33 -18.90 25.28
N LYS A 186 9.17 -19.86 24.35
CA LYS A 186 9.22 -19.62 22.90
C LYS A 186 8.27 -18.49 22.48
N LEU A 187 7.05 -18.47 23.03
CA LEU A 187 6.05 -17.43 22.78
C LEU A 187 6.47 -16.06 23.32
N SER A 188 7.18 -15.99 24.46
CA SER A 188 7.75 -14.74 24.99
C SER A 188 8.97 -14.22 24.22
N GLU A 189 9.61 -15.08 23.42
CA GLU A 189 10.75 -14.75 22.56
C GLU A 189 10.30 -14.29 21.14
N ILE A 190 9.02 -14.47 20.79
CA ILE A 190 8.46 -14.00 19.51
C ILE A 190 8.31 -12.47 19.54
N ALA A 191 8.90 -11.81 18.54
CA ALA A 191 8.75 -10.37 18.35
C ALA A 191 7.28 -10.00 18.08
N VAL A 192 6.80 -8.95 18.75
CA VAL A 192 5.47 -8.38 18.53
C VAL A 192 5.39 -7.87 17.07
N PRO A 193 4.40 -8.29 16.26
CA PRO A 193 4.30 -7.85 14.87
C PRO A 193 4.18 -6.33 14.74
N GLU A 194 4.87 -5.77 13.76
CA GLU A 194 4.75 -4.35 13.43
C GLU A 194 3.28 -4.00 13.13
N GLY A 195 2.74 -3.04 13.88
CA GLY A 195 1.33 -2.63 13.74
C GLY A 195 0.32 -3.50 14.49
N MET A 196 0.74 -4.48 15.29
CA MET A 196 -0.16 -5.05 16.29
C MET A 196 -0.66 -3.95 17.25
N LEU A 197 -1.97 -3.96 17.56
CA LEU A 197 -2.59 -3.01 18.49
C LEU A 197 -2.41 -3.45 19.94
N SER A 198 -2.42 -2.50 20.88
CA SER A 198 -2.28 -2.73 22.32
C SER A 198 -3.42 -3.53 22.95
N GLU A 199 -4.57 -3.58 22.29
CA GLU A 199 -5.77 -4.30 22.73
C GLU A 199 -5.74 -5.78 22.30
N TRP A 200 -4.76 -6.17 21.49
CA TRP A 200 -4.61 -7.53 20.96
C TRP A 200 -3.57 -8.29 21.80
N GLN A 201 -3.69 -9.61 21.85
CA GLN A 201 -2.77 -10.50 22.57
C GLN A 201 -2.25 -11.60 21.63
N ILE A 202 -0.96 -11.94 21.76
CA ILE A 202 -0.34 -13.06 21.04
C ILE A 202 -0.50 -14.33 21.86
N GLY A 203 -1.10 -15.36 21.28
CA GLY A 203 -1.23 -16.68 21.90
C GLY A 203 -0.88 -17.81 20.94
N VAL A 204 -0.49 -18.96 21.49
CA VAL A 204 -0.29 -20.20 20.73
C VAL A 204 -1.50 -21.12 20.87
N VAL A 205 -1.87 -21.77 19.77
CA VAL A 205 -2.95 -22.76 19.72
C VAL A 205 -2.45 -24.09 20.31
N LEU A 206 -2.98 -24.49 21.46
CA LEU A 206 -2.68 -25.77 22.10
C LEU A 206 -3.45 -26.93 21.46
N SER A 207 -4.71 -26.68 21.11
CA SER A 207 -5.62 -27.63 20.47
C SER A 207 -6.65 -26.90 19.61
N ALA A 208 -7.14 -27.54 18.55
CA ALA A 208 -8.20 -27.02 17.69
C ALA A 208 -9.12 -28.16 17.24
N ASN A 209 -10.43 -27.97 17.35
CA ASN A 209 -11.46 -28.89 16.85
C ASN A 209 -12.44 -28.15 15.92
N ASN A 210 -13.61 -28.72 15.65
CA ASN A 210 -14.59 -28.10 14.77
C ASN A 210 -15.17 -26.79 15.35
N ASN A 211 -15.39 -26.71 16.66
CA ASN A 211 -16.19 -25.66 17.29
C ASN A 211 -15.36 -24.64 18.06
N ILE A 212 -14.21 -25.06 18.61
CA ILE A 212 -13.29 -24.24 19.41
C ILE A 212 -11.83 -24.53 19.12
N ALA A 213 -10.98 -23.54 19.36
CA ALA A 213 -9.55 -23.70 19.61
C ALA A 213 -9.19 -23.19 21.01
N GLU A 214 -8.31 -23.92 21.67
CA GLU A 214 -7.72 -23.55 22.95
C GLU A 214 -6.42 -22.79 22.69
N ILE A 215 -6.40 -21.50 23.05
CA ILE A 215 -5.25 -20.61 22.87
C ILE A 215 -4.68 -20.29 24.23
N ALA A 216 -3.35 -20.30 24.35
CA ALA A 216 -2.66 -19.96 25.59
C ALA A 216 -1.65 -18.82 25.38
N PHE A 217 -1.60 -17.92 26.36
CA PHE A 217 -0.73 -16.74 26.37
C PHE A 217 0.58 -17.02 27.12
N ALA A 218 1.58 -16.14 26.99
CA ALA A 218 2.91 -16.34 27.59
C ALA A 218 2.88 -16.44 29.13
N ASN A 219 1.87 -15.86 29.79
CA ASN A 219 1.62 -15.97 31.23
C ASN A 219 0.95 -17.31 31.65
N LYS A 220 0.71 -18.22 30.70
CA LYS A 220 -0.01 -19.51 30.85
C LYS A 220 -1.52 -19.42 31.09
N GLU A 221 -2.12 -18.23 31.02
CA GLU A 221 -3.58 -18.10 30.91
C GLU A 221 -4.07 -18.70 29.59
N LYS A 222 -5.33 -19.15 29.57
CA LYS A 222 -5.95 -19.84 28.43
C LYS A 222 -7.31 -19.26 28.09
N ILE A 223 -7.62 -19.18 26.80
CA ILE A 223 -8.90 -18.72 26.27
C ILE A 223 -9.45 -19.71 25.23
N GLN A 224 -10.76 -19.66 25.00
CA GLN A 224 -11.44 -20.44 23.97
C GLN A 224 -11.86 -19.53 22.82
N LEU A 225 -11.19 -19.69 21.67
CA LEU A 225 -11.58 -19.07 20.41
C LEU A 225 -12.66 -19.92 19.75
N LYS A 226 -13.88 -19.38 19.63
CA LYS A 226 -15.06 -20.08 19.06
C LYS A 226 -15.17 -19.85 17.56
N LEU A 227 -15.96 -20.68 16.87
CA LEU A 227 -16.24 -20.56 15.43
C LEU A 227 -16.60 -19.13 14.99
N ASP A 228 -17.47 -18.43 15.72
CA ASP A 228 -17.88 -17.06 15.39
C ASP A 228 -16.70 -16.05 15.40
N GLY A 229 -15.69 -16.31 16.23
CA GLY A 229 -14.44 -15.52 16.29
C GLY A 229 -13.47 -15.77 15.13
N VAL A 230 -13.75 -16.76 14.26
CA VAL A 230 -12.96 -17.08 13.06
C VAL A 230 -13.77 -17.11 11.76
N ARG A 231 -15.09 -16.88 11.78
CA ARG A 231 -15.94 -16.90 10.56
C ARG A 231 -15.42 -16.03 9.41
N TRP A 232 -14.86 -14.86 9.74
CA TRP A 232 -14.31 -13.94 8.74
C TRP A 232 -13.07 -14.52 8.03
N ALA A 233 -12.34 -15.41 8.70
CA ALA A 233 -10.99 -15.85 8.36
C ALA A 233 -10.96 -16.92 7.24
N ARG A 234 -11.78 -16.74 6.21
CA ARG A 234 -11.71 -17.49 4.95
C ARG A 234 -10.31 -17.32 4.37
N LYS A 235 -9.67 -18.41 3.94
CA LYS A 235 -8.30 -18.39 3.41
C LYS A 235 -8.20 -17.43 2.21
N CYS A 236 -7.25 -16.51 2.26
CA CYS A 236 -6.86 -15.69 1.10
C CYS A 236 -6.26 -16.59 -0.02
N LEU A 237 -6.74 -16.42 -1.24
CA LEU A 237 -6.29 -17.11 -2.47
C LEU A 237 -5.95 -16.05 -3.54
N GLN A 238 -5.06 -16.40 -4.49
CA GLN A 238 -4.68 -15.53 -5.61
C GLN A 238 -4.33 -14.09 -5.15
N ASP A 239 -3.30 -13.95 -4.31
CA ASP A 239 -2.90 -12.68 -3.66
C ASP A 239 -4.03 -11.88 -2.99
N CYS A 240 -5.03 -12.63 -2.49
CA CYS A 240 -6.24 -12.17 -1.82
C CYS A 240 -7.27 -11.50 -2.75
N TYR A 241 -7.17 -11.67 -4.07
CA TYR A 241 -8.26 -11.36 -5.01
C TYR A 241 -9.40 -12.39 -4.96
N ALA A 242 -9.16 -13.59 -4.43
CA ALA A 242 -10.16 -14.63 -4.21
C ALA A 242 -10.19 -15.10 -2.74
N LEU A 243 -11.38 -15.54 -2.29
CA LEU A 243 -11.58 -16.15 -0.98
C LEU A 243 -11.83 -17.65 -1.12
N GLY A 244 -11.17 -18.45 -0.29
CA GLY A 244 -11.44 -19.88 -0.14
C GLY A 244 -12.83 -20.17 0.44
N GLN A 245 -13.10 -21.45 0.71
CA GLN A 245 -14.37 -21.94 1.27
C GLN A 245 -14.79 -21.21 2.56
N GLU A 246 -16.08 -21.23 2.87
CA GLU A 246 -16.59 -20.69 4.13
C GLU A 246 -16.02 -21.42 5.36
N VAL A 247 -15.76 -20.67 6.43
CA VAL A 247 -15.26 -21.22 7.69
C VAL A 247 -16.43 -21.83 8.48
N ILE A 248 -16.57 -23.15 8.36
CA ILE A 248 -17.54 -23.97 9.09
C ILE A 248 -16.93 -24.72 10.28
N LYS A 249 -15.59 -24.75 10.39
CA LYS A 249 -14.83 -25.42 11.45
C LYS A 249 -13.61 -24.58 11.85
N VAL A 250 -13.35 -24.42 13.15
CA VAL A 250 -12.19 -23.67 13.65
C VAL A 250 -10.86 -24.27 13.16
N SER A 251 -10.79 -25.60 13.09
CA SER A 251 -9.66 -26.38 12.54
C SER A 251 -9.36 -26.15 11.04
N GLN A 252 -10.21 -25.43 10.28
CA GLN A 252 -9.88 -24.97 8.92
C GLN A 252 -8.95 -23.74 8.94
N VAL A 253 -8.99 -22.93 10.01
CA VAL A 253 -8.33 -21.61 10.09
C VAL A 253 -7.05 -21.67 10.92
N VAL A 254 -7.05 -22.44 12.00
CA VAL A 254 -5.93 -22.57 12.95
C VAL A 254 -5.65 -24.03 13.33
N LYS A 255 -4.38 -24.33 13.57
CA LYS A 255 -3.86 -25.66 13.91
C LYS A 255 -3.00 -25.59 15.18
N LYS A 256 -2.77 -26.75 15.81
CA LYS A 256 -1.87 -26.85 16.96
C LYS A 256 -0.47 -26.33 16.59
N GLY A 257 0.10 -25.49 17.46
CA GLY A 257 1.38 -24.82 17.25
C GLY A 257 1.29 -23.46 16.57
N ASP A 258 0.16 -23.10 15.94
CA ASP A 258 -0.01 -21.78 15.31
C ASP A 258 0.02 -20.66 16.35
N VAL A 259 0.74 -19.58 16.04
CA VAL A 259 0.85 -18.38 16.87
C VAL A 259 0.03 -17.27 16.23
N VAL A 260 -0.97 -16.77 16.95
CA VAL A 260 -2.03 -15.91 16.42
C VAL A 260 -2.27 -14.68 17.31
N MET A 261 -2.79 -13.61 16.71
CA MET A 261 -3.32 -12.46 17.43
C MET A 261 -4.80 -12.66 17.73
N VAL A 262 -5.22 -12.39 18.96
CA VAL A 262 -6.65 -12.37 19.35
C VAL A 262 -6.99 -11.10 20.10
N GLU A 263 -8.24 -10.65 19.96
CA GLU A 263 -8.81 -9.48 20.64
C GLU A 263 -10.01 -9.92 21.49
N SER A 264 -10.13 -9.38 22.70
CA SER A 264 -11.28 -9.62 23.57
C SER A 264 -12.38 -8.61 23.28
N VAL A 265 -13.54 -9.09 22.82
CA VAL A 265 -14.71 -8.27 22.48
C VAL A 265 -15.89 -8.71 23.35
N GLY A 266 -16.08 -7.98 24.46
CA GLY A 266 -17.13 -8.24 25.45
C GLY A 266 -16.88 -9.53 26.24
N LYS A 267 -17.48 -10.65 25.79
CA LYS A 267 -17.31 -12.00 26.36
C LYS A 267 -16.80 -13.02 25.33
N SER A 268 -16.41 -12.56 24.15
CA SER A 268 -15.97 -13.37 23.02
C SER A 268 -14.56 -13.01 22.59
N TRP A 269 -13.81 -13.99 22.10
CA TRP A 269 -12.49 -13.78 21.50
C TRP A 269 -12.60 -13.84 19.98
N ILE A 270 -11.90 -12.95 19.29
CA ILE A 270 -11.90 -12.86 17.82
C ILE A 270 -10.46 -12.92 17.32
N LEU A 271 -10.22 -13.73 16.29
CA LEU A 271 -8.94 -13.80 15.58
C LEU A 271 -8.67 -12.48 14.86
N ARG A 272 -7.46 -11.96 14.96
CA ARG A 272 -7.05 -10.69 14.32
C ARG A 272 -5.83 -10.84 13.44
N GLN A 273 -5.70 -9.88 12.52
CA GLN A 273 -4.68 -9.81 11.49
C GLN A 273 -4.30 -8.33 11.31
N VAL A 274 -3.01 -8.00 11.26
CA VAL A 274 -2.59 -6.62 10.92
C VAL A 274 -2.88 -6.38 9.43
N PRO A 275 -3.60 -5.30 9.07
CA PRO A 275 -3.91 -5.01 7.68
C PRO A 275 -2.67 -4.75 6.82
N LYS A 276 -2.55 -5.47 5.69
CA LYS A 276 -1.55 -5.15 4.65
C LYS A 276 -1.94 -3.89 3.88
N VAL A 277 -3.24 -3.65 3.72
CA VAL A 277 -3.78 -2.40 3.15
C VAL A 277 -3.46 -1.22 4.07
N GLN A 278 -3.24 -0.04 3.49
CA GLN A 278 -2.98 1.21 4.20
C GLN A 278 -3.83 2.34 3.60
N GLY A 279 -4.15 3.33 4.42
CA GLY A 279 -4.90 4.52 4.01
C GLY A 279 -4.48 5.75 4.80
N ALA A 280 -5.24 6.83 4.64
CA ALA A 280 -5.11 8.06 5.42
C ALA A 280 -6.48 8.71 5.59
N ILE A 281 -6.60 9.56 6.60
CA ILE A 281 -7.72 10.50 6.76
C ILE A 281 -7.18 11.82 7.30
N ILE A 282 -7.75 12.92 6.81
CA ILE A 282 -7.50 14.29 7.28
C ILE A 282 -8.85 15.00 7.37
N ALA A 283 -9.07 15.74 8.47
CA ALA A 283 -10.23 16.60 8.64
C ALA A 283 -9.77 18.06 8.73
N LEU A 284 -10.44 18.93 7.98
CA LEU A 284 -10.09 20.34 7.81
C LEU A 284 -11.32 21.20 8.12
N ASP A 285 -11.10 22.35 8.75
CA ASP A 285 -12.05 23.46 8.72
C ASP A 285 -11.98 24.14 7.33
N PRO A 286 -13.06 24.12 6.52
CA PRO A 286 -13.05 24.70 5.18
C PRO A 286 -12.99 26.24 5.16
N HIS A 287 -13.28 26.92 6.28
CA HIS A 287 -13.26 28.37 6.37
C HIS A 287 -11.88 28.93 6.78
N THR A 288 -11.10 28.14 7.53
CA THR A 288 -9.80 28.58 8.07
C THR A 288 -8.60 27.74 7.61
N GLY A 289 -8.83 26.62 6.93
CA GLY A 289 -7.79 25.66 6.52
C GLY A 289 -7.16 24.87 7.69
N ARG A 290 -7.64 25.05 8.93
CA ARG A 290 -7.09 24.39 10.12
C ARG A 290 -7.29 22.88 10.05
N VAL A 291 -6.22 22.10 10.21
CA VAL A 291 -6.32 20.64 10.38
C VAL A 291 -6.87 20.34 11.77
N LEU A 292 -8.01 19.67 11.83
CA LEU A 292 -8.68 19.29 13.07
C LEU A 292 -8.37 17.84 13.49
N ALA A 293 -8.13 16.95 12.51
CA ALA A 293 -7.70 15.58 12.75
C ALA A 293 -6.82 15.07 11.60
N MET A 294 -5.87 14.18 11.90
CA MET A 294 -4.97 13.58 10.89
C MET A 294 -4.50 12.19 11.34
N GLN A 295 -4.65 11.21 10.45
CA GLN A 295 -4.08 9.86 10.63
C GLN A 295 -3.47 9.38 9.30
N GLY A 296 -2.16 9.10 9.31
CA GLY A 296 -1.35 8.80 8.12
C GLY A 296 -1.14 7.32 7.80
N GLY A 297 -1.80 6.41 8.53
CA GLY A 297 -1.65 4.97 8.40
C GLY A 297 -2.34 4.21 9.53
N TRP A 298 -2.22 2.88 9.51
CA TRP A 298 -2.82 1.99 10.51
C TRP A 298 -2.32 2.27 11.95
N THR A 299 -1.01 2.34 12.13
CA THR A 299 -0.32 2.82 13.34
C THR A 299 0.92 3.60 12.95
N GLN A 300 1.36 4.54 13.79
CA GLN A 300 2.66 5.20 13.59
C GLN A 300 3.83 4.24 13.86
N SER A 301 3.65 3.27 14.78
CA SER A 301 4.67 2.28 15.15
C SER A 301 5.08 1.35 14.00
N ALA A 302 4.16 0.99 13.11
CA ALA A 302 4.46 0.24 11.89
C ALA A 302 5.01 1.13 10.76
N SER A 303 4.66 2.42 10.74
CA SER A 303 4.98 3.29 9.61
C SER A 303 4.86 4.76 9.97
N SER A 304 5.99 5.40 10.29
CA SER A 304 6.08 6.87 10.49
C SER A 304 5.87 7.69 9.20
N PHE A 305 5.63 7.05 8.06
CA PHE A 305 5.33 7.71 6.78
C PHE A 305 3.88 8.22 6.77
N ASN A 306 3.71 9.54 6.71
CA ASN A 306 2.39 10.16 6.83
C ASN A 306 1.67 10.20 5.48
N ARG A 307 0.78 9.22 5.23
CA ARG A 307 0.05 9.14 3.95
C ARG A 307 -0.95 10.28 3.73
N ALA A 308 -1.28 11.08 4.75
CA ALA A 308 -2.14 12.26 4.59
C ALA A 308 -1.43 13.43 3.88
N THR A 309 -0.10 13.53 4.01
CA THR A 309 0.71 14.65 3.51
C THR A 309 1.79 14.22 2.51
N GLN A 310 2.24 12.96 2.56
CA GLN A 310 3.42 12.48 1.82
C GLN A 310 3.08 11.51 0.67
N ALA A 311 1.87 10.92 0.64
CA ALA A 311 1.52 9.89 -0.34
C ALA A 311 0.89 10.49 -1.61
N GLN A 312 1.73 10.83 -2.61
CA GLN A 312 1.23 11.17 -3.94
C GLN A 312 0.52 9.96 -4.58
N ARG A 313 -0.77 10.13 -4.91
CA ARG A 313 -1.63 9.10 -5.52
C ARG A 313 -2.50 9.72 -6.60
N GLN A 314 -2.92 8.91 -7.58
CA GLN A 314 -3.90 9.33 -8.59
C GLN A 314 -5.29 9.47 -7.94
N PRO A 315 -5.98 10.62 -8.05
CA PRO A 315 -7.29 10.83 -7.43
C PRO A 315 -8.45 10.11 -8.15
N GLY A 316 -8.24 9.65 -9.39
CA GLY A 316 -9.27 8.99 -10.18
C GLY A 316 -10.54 9.84 -10.33
N SER A 317 -11.71 9.23 -10.09
CA SER A 317 -12.99 9.97 -10.18
C SER A 317 -13.15 11.07 -9.11
N ALA A 318 -12.37 11.10 -8.04
CA ALA A 318 -12.43 12.18 -7.04
C ALA A 318 -11.95 13.54 -7.57
N PHE A 319 -11.29 13.57 -8.74
CA PHE A 319 -10.92 14.83 -9.41
C PHE A 319 -12.07 15.45 -10.23
N LYS A 320 -13.13 14.69 -10.54
CA LYS A 320 -14.25 15.16 -11.38
C LYS A 320 -14.90 16.46 -10.89
N PRO A 321 -15.08 16.74 -9.58
CA PRO A 321 -15.65 18.02 -9.12
C PRO A 321 -14.90 19.26 -9.60
N PHE A 322 -13.56 19.22 -9.74
CA PHE A 322 -12.78 20.34 -10.27
C PHE A 322 -13.03 20.57 -11.76
N VAL A 323 -13.25 19.50 -12.53
CA VAL A 323 -13.62 19.56 -13.95
C VAL A 323 -15.03 20.13 -14.12
N TYR A 324 -15.97 19.73 -13.25
CA TYR A 324 -17.32 20.30 -13.25
C TYR A 324 -17.34 21.76 -12.79
N LEU A 325 -16.54 22.15 -11.78
CA LEU A 325 -16.40 23.54 -11.36
C LEU A 325 -15.91 24.42 -12.50
N ALA A 326 -14.84 24.02 -13.20
CA ALA A 326 -14.35 24.73 -14.38
C ALA A 326 -15.39 24.85 -15.50
N ALA A 327 -16.30 23.89 -15.65
CA ALA A 327 -17.43 24.00 -16.58
C ALA A 327 -18.48 25.02 -16.11
N LEU A 328 -18.83 25.03 -14.81
CA LEU A 328 -19.76 26.00 -14.22
C LEU A 328 -19.21 27.44 -14.33
N ASP A 329 -17.91 27.63 -14.07
CA ASP A 329 -17.21 28.92 -14.26
C ASP A 329 -17.25 29.41 -15.72
N ASN A 330 -17.41 28.49 -16.67
CA ASN A 330 -17.57 28.77 -18.10
C ASN A 330 -19.05 28.73 -18.56
N GLY A 331 -19.99 28.96 -17.64
CA GLY A 331 -21.41 29.19 -17.95
C GLY A 331 -22.26 27.92 -18.11
N PHE A 332 -21.73 26.74 -17.79
CA PHE A 332 -22.59 25.55 -17.63
C PHE A 332 -23.43 25.68 -16.36
N THR A 333 -24.55 24.97 -16.30
CA THR A 333 -25.38 24.82 -15.10
C THR A 333 -25.49 23.34 -14.71
N PRO A 334 -25.93 23.02 -13.48
CA PRO A 334 -26.30 21.64 -13.12
C PRO A 334 -27.41 21.02 -13.99
N SER A 335 -28.11 21.83 -14.80
CA SER A 335 -29.13 21.41 -15.76
C SER A 335 -28.65 21.37 -17.22
N THR A 336 -27.40 21.75 -17.52
CA THR A 336 -26.83 21.63 -18.86
C THR A 336 -26.69 20.16 -19.26
N LYS A 337 -27.37 19.77 -20.35
CA LYS A 337 -27.33 18.40 -20.87
C LYS A 337 -25.95 18.11 -21.50
N VAL A 338 -25.25 17.13 -20.94
CA VAL A 338 -23.97 16.61 -21.48
C VAL A 338 -24.22 15.25 -22.13
N LEU A 339 -23.56 14.98 -23.26
CA LEU A 339 -23.67 13.72 -23.99
C LEU A 339 -22.70 12.67 -23.42
N ASP A 340 -23.22 11.72 -22.63
CA ASP A 340 -22.48 10.52 -22.25
C ASP A 340 -22.55 9.49 -23.38
N ALA A 341 -21.56 9.52 -24.28
CA ALA A 341 -21.44 8.64 -25.43
C ALA A 341 -19.97 8.28 -25.70
N PRO A 342 -19.68 7.18 -26.43
CA PRO A 342 -18.31 6.76 -26.73
C PRO A 342 -17.50 7.82 -27.47
N PHE A 343 -16.59 8.49 -26.78
CA PHE A 343 -15.72 9.52 -27.33
C PHE A 343 -14.35 8.97 -27.76
N VAL A 344 -13.69 9.67 -28.69
CA VAL A 344 -12.30 9.41 -29.08
C VAL A 344 -11.58 10.75 -29.23
N ILE A 345 -10.56 10.98 -28.41
CA ILE A 345 -9.64 12.11 -28.55
C ILE A 345 -8.38 11.62 -29.27
N GLU A 346 -8.04 12.26 -30.40
CA GLU A 346 -6.69 12.13 -30.96
C GLU A 346 -5.73 12.95 -30.10
N GLN A 347 -5.04 12.29 -29.16
CA GLN A 347 -4.02 12.91 -28.33
C GLN A 347 -2.95 13.57 -29.19
N ALA A 348 -2.47 14.76 -28.78
CA ALA A 348 -1.40 15.48 -29.47
C ALA A 348 -0.13 14.61 -29.55
N PRO A 349 0.27 14.13 -30.74
CA PRO A 349 1.34 13.15 -30.86
C PRO A 349 2.69 13.82 -31.16
N GLY A 350 3.79 13.12 -30.87
CA GLY A 350 5.03 13.27 -31.63
C GLY A 350 4.76 12.90 -33.09
N LYS A 351 4.44 13.89 -33.92
CA LYS A 351 3.46 13.69 -35.02
C LYS A 351 3.97 12.97 -36.27
N ARG A 352 5.26 12.62 -36.36
CA ARG A 352 5.91 12.11 -37.59
C ARG A 352 6.97 11.02 -37.40
N GLU A 353 7.61 10.93 -36.23
CA GLU A 353 8.69 9.97 -35.98
C GLU A 353 8.14 8.58 -35.57
N THR A 354 8.12 7.64 -36.50
CA THR A 354 7.79 6.22 -36.24
C THR A 354 8.80 5.33 -36.95
N GLY A 355 8.97 4.08 -36.47
CA GLY A 355 9.86 3.12 -37.15
C GLY A 355 9.48 2.87 -38.63
N SER A 356 8.21 3.09 -38.99
CA SER A 356 7.71 2.97 -40.36
C SER A 356 7.89 4.22 -41.24
N SER A 357 8.18 5.39 -40.66
CA SER A 357 8.56 6.60 -41.42
C SER A 357 10.08 6.81 -41.50
N VAL A 358 10.85 6.32 -40.51
CA VAL A 358 12.31 6.56 -40.41
C VAL A 358 13.15 5.33 -40.80
N ALA A 359 12.93 4.18 -40.15
CA ALA A 359 13.80 3.01 -40.32
C ALA A 359 13.42 2.16 -41.55
N ALA A 360 12.13 2.07 -41.88
CA ALA A 360 11.65 1.24 -42.98
C ALA A 360 12.15 1.68 -44.38
N PRO A 361 12.27 2.99 -44.72
CA PRO A 361 12.91 3.41 -45.97
C PRO A 361 14.38 3.02 -46.05
N ILE A 362 15.16 3.34 -45.01
CA ILE A 362 16.61 3.05 -44.93
C ILE A 362 16.89 1.55 -45.12
N TRP A 363 16.12 0.69 -44.48
CA TRP A 363 16.20 -0.76 -44.67
C TRP A 363 15.75 -1.21 -46.07
N GLY A 364 14.74 -0.56 -46.63
CA GLY A 364 14.27 -0.80 -48.00
C GLY A 364 15.36 -0.51 -49.05
N ASP A 365 16.06 0.61 -48.93
CA ASP A 365 17.13 1.02 -49.84
C ASP A 365 18.36 0.10 -49.70
N PHE A 366 18.79 -0.20 -48.46
CA PHE A 366 19.87 -1.16 -48.20
C PHE A 366 19.56 -2.55 -48.81
N MET A 367 18.38 -3.11 -48.54
CA MET A 367 17.99 -4.43 -49.05
C MET A 367 17.67 -4.46 -50.55
N LYS A 368 17.55 -3.30 -51.21
CA LYS A 368 17.40 -3.20 -52.67
C LYS A 368 18.75 -3.31 -53.36
N GLU A 369 19.78 -2.62 -52.84
CA GLU A 369 21.14 -2.69 -53.38
C GLU A 369 21.81 -4.04 -53.04
N ALA A 370 21.69 -4.50 -51.78
CA ALA A 370 22.31 -5.73 -51.30
C ALA A 370 21.75 -7.04 -51.90
N LEU A 371 20.69 -6.97 -52.70
CA LEU A 371 20.04 -8.12 -53.36
C LEU A 371 19.87 -7.94 -54.88
N LYS A 372 20.44 -6.89 -55.49
CA LYS A 372 20.16 -6.53 -56.89
C LYS A 372 20.54 -7.61 -57.91
N ASP A 373 21.60 -8.36 -57.62
CA ASP A 373 22.16 -9.41 -58.47
C ASP A 373 21.67 -10.82 -58.07
N GLU A 374 20.81 -10.93 -57.05
CA GLU A 374 20.26 -12.21 -56.58
C GLU A 374 18.93 -12.55 -57.26
N PRO A 375 18.77 -13.76 -57.82
CA PRO A 375 17.57 -14.12 -58.58
C PRO A 375 16.31 -14.10 -57.68
N PRO A 376 15.20 -13.53 -58.16
CA PRO A 376 13.97 -13.42 -57.37
C PRO A 376 13.35 -14.82 -57.18
N MET A 377 13.53 -15.40 -55.99
CA MET A 377 12.85 -16.64 -55.63
C MET A 377 11.32 -16.44 -55.75
N PRO A 378 10.62 -17.27 -56.55
CA PRO A 378 9.18 -17.17 -56.65
C PRO A 378 8.55 -17.51 -55.29
N PHE A 379 7.63 -16.67 -54.83
CA PHE A 379 6.89 -16.92 -53.59
C PHE A 379 5.99 -18.15 -53.77
N ARG A 380 6.53 -19.31 -53.37
CA ARG A 380 5.74 -20.53 -53.22
C ARG A 380 4.79 -20.32 -52.05
N VAL A 381 3.53 -20.02 -52.38
CA VAL A 381 2.42 -20.00 -51.42
C VAL A 381 2.47 -21.33 -50.65
N PRO A 382 2.59 -21.32 -49.30
CA PRO A 382 2.69 -22.55 -48.53
C PRO A 382 1.51 -23.48 -48.78
N ALA A 383 1.75 -24.79 -48.75
CA ALA A 383 0.68 -25.78 -48.88
C ALA A 383 -0.37 -25.54 -47.79
N GLY A 384 -1.65 -25.47 -48.19
CA GLY A 384 -2.75 -25.10 -47.29
C GLY A 384 -3.04 -23.60 -47.19
N ILE A 385 -2.40 -22.72 -47.97
CA ILE A 385 -2.77 -21.29 -48.08
C ILE A 385 -3.47 -20.99 -49.41
N LYS A 386 -4.55 -20.21 -49.38
CA LYS A 386 -5.40 -19.86 -50.52
C LYS A 386 -5.68 -18.36 -50.54
N ASN A 387 -5.48 -17.71 -51.69
CA ASN A 387 -5.78 -16.28 -51.87
C ASN A 387 -7.21 -16.12 -52.40
N VAL A 388 -8.01 -15.24 -51.78
CA VAL A 388 -9.38 -14.90 -52.25
C VAL A 388 -9.60 -13.39 -52.26
N ARG A 389 -10.58 -12.94 -53.06
CA ARG A 389 -11.01 -11.54 -53.07
C ARG A 389 -12.08 -11.29 -52.01
N VAL A 390 -11.80 -10.39 -51.09
CA VAL A 390 -12.76 -9.91 -50.09
C VAL A 390 -13.09 -8.44 -50.32
N ASN A 391 -14.31 -8.06 -49.96
CA ASN A 391 -14.73 -6.66 -49.93
C ASN A 391 -14.01 -5.96 -48.77
N ALA A 392 -13.20 -4.94 -49.08
CA ALA A 392 -12.29 -4.30 -48.13
C ALA A 392 -13.00 -3.55 -46.99
N LYS A 393 -14.31 -3.28 -47.12
CA LYS A 393 -15.15 -2.62 -46.13
C LYS A 393 -15.86 -3.62 -45.21
N THR A 394 -16.34 -4.74 -45.75
CA THR A 394 -17.16 -5.73 -45.00
C THR A 394 -16.36 -6.93 -44.48
N GLY A 395 -15.24 -7.30 -45.12
CA GLY A 395 -14.46 -8.50 -44.79
C GLY A 395 -15.09 -9.82 -45.22
N ARG A 396 -16.20 -9.79 -45.99
CA ARG A 396 -16.80 -10.96 -46.64
C ARG A 396 -16.23 -11.14 -48.06
N LEU A 397 -16.43 -12.32 -48.67
CA LEU A 397 -16.13 -12.53 -50.09
C LEU A 397 -16.76 -11.42 -50.95
N ALA A 398 -15.98 -10.93 -51.92
CA ALA A 398 -16.41 -9.88 -52.83
C ALA A 398 -17.52 -10.37 -53.76
N GLN A 399 -18.61 -9.61 -53.86
CA GLN A 399 -19.74 -9.93 -54.75
C GLN A 399 -19.67 -9.14 -56.07
N ALA A 400 -20.39 -9.61 -57.09
CA ALA A 400 -20.45 -8.94 -58.39
C ALA A 400 -21.04 -7.53 -58.23
N GLY A 401 -20.24 -6.50 -58.54
CA GLY A 401 -20.58 -5.08 -58.34
C GLY A 401 -19.79 -4.39 -57.22
N ASP A 402 -19.03 -5.13 -56.40
CA ASP A 402 -18.19 -4.54 -55.35
C ASP A 402 -17.05 -3.68 -55.92
N LYS A 403 -17.03 -2.40 -55.53
CA LYS A 403 -16.05 -1.41 -56.01
C LYS A 403 -14.73 -1.41 -55.24
N ASP A 404 -14.74 -1.85 -53.98
CA ASP A 404 -13.57 -1.88 -53.09
C ASP A 404 -13.19 -3.32 -52.74
N THR A 405 -12.45 -4.00 -53.62
CA THR A 405 -12.01 -5.39 -53.41
C THR A 405 -10.50 -5.48 -53.20
N ILE A 406 -10.07 -6.37 -52.30
CA ILE A 406 -8.67 -6.67 -52.03
C ILE A 406 -8.43 -8.17 -52.05
N TRP A 407 -7.20 -8.57 -52.36
CA TRP A 407 -6.73 -9.94 -52.16
C TRP A 407 -6.20 -10.08 -50.74
N GLU A 408 -6.71 -11.05 -50.00
CA GLU A 408 -6.16 -11.49 -48.72
C GLU A 408 -5.87 -13.00 -48.77
N ALA A 409 -4.88 -13.42 -47.99
CA ALA A 409 -4.42 -14.81 -47.91
C ALA A 409 -5.06 -15.48 -46.70
N PHE A 410 -5.74 -16.60 -46.94
CA PHE A 410 -6.44 -17.41 -45.95
C PHE A 410 -5.81 -18.81 -45.91
N VAL A 411 -6.10 -19.58 -44.87
CA VAL A 411 -5.86 -21.02 -44.91
C VAL A 411 -6.92 -21.64 -45.85
N ALA A 412 -6.64 -22.78 -46.47
CA ALA A 412 -7.55 -23.39 -47.44
C ALA A 412 -8.78 -23.99 -46.73
N GLY A 413 -9.98 -23.56 -47.12
CA GLY A 413 -11.23 -23.93 -46.45
C GLY A 413 -11.69 -22.88 -45.44
N THR A 414 -11.02 -21.73 -45.37
CA THR A 414 -11.20 -20.68 -44.35
C THR A 414 -11.54 -19.31 -44.91
N GLU A 415 -11.68 -19.23 -46.23
CA GLU A 415 -12.25 -18.08 -46.91
C GLU A 415 -13.70 -17.80 -46.42
N PRO A 416 -14.14 -16.52 -46.30
CA PRO A 416 -15.44 -16.20 -45.74
C PRO A 416 -16.62 -16.75 -46.55
N GLY A 417 -17.21 -17.87 -46.11
CA GLY A 417 -18.30 -18.56 -46.80
C GLY A 417 -17.98 -19.98 -47.27
N SER A 418 -16.84 -20.57 -46.86
CA SER A 418 -16.69 -22.03 -46.89
C SER A 418 -17.80 -22.69 -46.03
N GLY A 419 -18.59 -23.56 -46.65
CA GLY A 419 -19.83 -24.12 -46.05
C GLY A 419 -19.65 -25.11 -44.90
N ASN A 420 -18.48 -25.14 -44.26
CA ASN A 420 -18.23 -25.97 -43.09
C ASN A 420 -18.82 -25.35 -41.80
N PHE A 421 -19.18 -24.05 -41.81
CA PHE A 421 -19.38 -23.22 -40.61
C PHE A 421 -20.70 -22.41 -40.68
N ALA A 422 -21.43 -22.34 -39.56
CA ALA A 422 -22.82 -21.87 -39.47
C ALA A 422 -23.08 -21.05 -38.19
N ASP A 423 -24.27 -20.43 -38.08
CA ASP A 423 -24.63 -19.48 -37.02
C ASP A 423 -24.94 -20.13 -35.65
N SER A 424 -23.91 -20.63 -34.97
CA SER A 424 -23.97 -21.04 -33.55
C SER A 424 -22.91 -20.29 -32.72
N ALA A 425 -23.01 -20.37 -31.38
CA ALA A 425 -22.17 -19.57 -30.49
C ALA A 425 -20.79 -20.22 -30.31
N ASP A 426 -20.00 -20.25 -31.37
CA ASP A 426 -18.98 -21.28 -31.55
C ASP A 426 -17.58 -20.77 -31.29
N VAL A 427 -16.64 -21.66 -30.95
CA VAL A 427 -15.24 -21.35 -31.28
C VAL A 427 -15.20 -21.21 -32.79
N ILE A 428 -15.09 -19.97 -33.28
CA ILE A 428 -14.92 -19.62 -34.70
C ILE A 428 -13.46 -19.23 -34.85
N GLY A 429 -12.60 -20.16 -35.25
CA GLY A 429 -11.18 -19.86 -35.43
C GLY A 429 -10.94 -18.84 -36.55
N GLU A 430 -9.70 -18.36 -36.70
CA GLU A 430 -9.31 -17.56 -37.87
C GLU A 430 -9.46 -18.35 -39.18
N ASP A 431 -9.47 -19.67 -39.06
CA ASP A 431 -9.80 -20.64 -40.09
C ASP A 431 -11.32 -20.68 -40.41
N GLY A 432 -12.08 -19.70 -39.90
CA GLY A 432 -13.53 -19.64 -39.94
C GLY A 432 -14.20 -20.72 -39.09
N SER A 433 -13.45 -21.64 -38.49
CA SER A 433 -13.97 -22.97 -38.24
C SER A 433 -14.69 -23.10 -36.93
N ILE A 434 -15.77 -23.90 -36.93
CA ILE A 434 -16.40 -24.42 -35.72
C ILE A 434 -15.42 -25.41 -35.08
N ILE A 435 -14.43 -24.87 -34.37
CA ILE A 435 -13.52 -25.63 -33.50
C ILE A 435 -14.31 -26.19 -32.30
N LYS A 436 -15.47 -25.58 -31.96
CA LYS A 436 -16.41 -26.09 -30.96
C LYS A 436 -17.79 -25.45 -31.14
N GLN A 437 -18.84 -26.26 -31.20
CA GLN A 437 -20.22 -25.77 -31.37
C GLN A 437 -20.93 -25.57 -30.03
N TYR A 438 -21.73 -24.50 -29.88
CA TYR A 438 -22.62 -24.30 -28.73
C TYR A 438 -24.08 -24.02 -29.17
N ASN A 439 -24.86 -25.10 -29.27
CA ASN A 439 -26.33 -25.07 -29.24
C ASN A 439 -26.84 -24.87 -27.79
N SER A 440 -28.13 -24.52 -27.64
CA SER A 440 -29.01 -24.73 -26.46
C SER A 440 -28.37 -24.73 -25.05
N ASP A 441 -28.66 -23.87 -24.07
CA ASP A 441 -29.93 -23.35 -23.51
C ASP A 441 -29.65 -23.27 -21.97
N PRO A 442 -30.30 -22.46 -21.10
CA PRO A 442 -29.73 -22.13 -19.79
C PRO A 442 -30.00 -23.16 -18.65
N TYR A 443 -30.16 -24.44 -18.97
CA TYR A 443 -30.24 -25.56 -18.02
C TYR A 443 -29.29 -26.68 -18.47
N GLY A 444 -28.37 -27.25 -17.68
CA GLY A 444 -27.99 -26.98 -16.28
C GLY A 444 -28.40 -28.10 -15.32
N TYR A 445 -27.42 -28.77 -14.71
CA TYR A 445 -27.53 -29.43 -13.40
C TYR A 445 -26.15 -29.75 -12.81
N ASP A 446 -25.90 -29.18 -11.64
CA ASP A 446 -24.88 -29.52 -10.63
C ASP A 446 -23.37 -29.55 -10.96
N ASP A 447 -22.63 -29.44 -9.86
CA ASP A 447 -21.24 -29.79 -9.58
C ASP A 447 -20.04 -29.17 -10.33
N SER A 448 -18.94 -29.19 -9.59
CA SER A 448 -17.60 -28.71 -9.93
C SER A 448 -16.90 -29.60 -10.98
N PRO A 449 -15.84 -29.15 -11.69
CA PRO A 449 -14.98 -28.02 -11.32
C PRO A 449 -14.60 -27.05 -12.47
N SER A 450 -13.80 -26.06 -12.08
CA SER A 450 -12.86 -25.28 -12.91
C SER A 450 -12.75 -25.68 -14.38
N TYR A 451 -13.41 -24.93 -15.26
CA TYR A 451 -12.76 -24.56 -16.51
C TYR A 451 -11.51 -23.77 -16.13
N GLY A 452 -10.35 -24.26 -16.56
CA GLY A 452 -9.05 -23.72 -16.16
C GLY A 452 -8.82 -22.30 -16.66
N GLU A 453 -7.66 -21.75 -16.30
CA GLU A 453 -7.21 -20.43 -16.73
C GLU A 453 -7.33 -20.25 -18.25
N GLU A 454 -7.18 -21.33 -19.02
CA GLU A 454 -7.53 -21.44 -20.44
C GLU A 454 -8.87 -20.81 -20.83
N PHE A 455 -10.03 -21.16 -20.25
CA PHE A 455 -11.31 -20.54 -20.69
C PHE A 455 -11.38 -19.06 -20.32
N VAL A 456 -10.67 -18.62 -19.28
CA VAL A 456 -10.67 -17.20 -18.88
C VAL A 456 -9.70 -16.40 -19.71
N ASP A 457 -8.51 -16.90 -20.06
CA ASP A 457 -7.59 -16.22 -20.97
C ASP A 457 -8.03 -16.32 -22.44
N ASP A 458 -8.70 -17.41 -22.81
CA ASP A 458 -9.47 -17.56 -24.05
C ASP A 458 -10.82 -16.83 -24.00
N VAL A 459 -11.15 -16.17 -22.87
CA VAL A 459 -12.05 -15.01 -22.77
C VAL A 459 -11.29 -13.68 -22.81
N TYR A 460 -10.10 -13.58 -22.23
CA TYR A 460 -9.49 -12.29 -21.87
C TYR A 460 -8.53 -11.76 -22.93
N ASP A 461 -7.66 -12.61 -23.46
CA ASP A 461 -7.02 -12.38 -24.76
C ASP A 461 -8.10 -12.37 -25.86
N ASN A 462 -9.22 -13.09 -25.65
CA ASN A 462 -10.49 -12.96 -26.41
C ASN A 462 -11.27 -11.64 -26.18
N VAL A 463 -10.85 -10.82 -25.22
CA VAL A 463 -11.32 -9.43 -25.04
C VAL A 463 -10.27 -8.42 -25.55
N LYS A 464 -9.15 -8.89 -26.14
CA LYS A 464 -7.92 -8.09 -26.37
C LYS A 464 -7.55 -7.71 -27.83
N LYS A 465 -8.17 -8.26 -28.90
CA LYS A 465 -7.82 -8.01 -30.35
C LYS A 465 -8.95 -8.03 -31.47
N LYS A 466 -10.27 -7.91 -31.20
CA LYS A 466 -11.50 -7.86 -32.10
C LYS A 466 -11.52 -8.78 -33.33
N LYS A 467 -11.26 -10.07 -33.14
CA LYS A 467 -11.55 -11.11 -34.12
C LYS A 467 -12.53 -12.22 -33.66
N ILE A 468 -12.93 -12.29 -32.40
CA ILE A 468 -14.00 -13.22 -32.00
C ILE A 468 -14.82 -12.74 -30.80
N VAL A 469 -15.95 -13.42 -30.64
CA VAL A 469 -16.80 -13.46 -29.46
C VAL A 469 -16.27 -14.62 -28.59
N VAL A 470 -16.31 -14.52 -27.25
CA VAL A 470 -16.59 -15.74 -26.46
C VAL A 470 -18.10 -15.90 -26.39
N ARG A 471 -18.63 -17.05 -26.75
CA ARG A 471 -17.92 -18.28 -27.14
C ARG A 471 -17.61 -18.25 -28.65
N ASN A 472 -16.40 -18.48 -29.17
CA ASN A 472 -14.98 -18.44 -28.69
C ASN A 472 -14.07 -18.22 -29.96
N ALA A 473 -12.73 -18.12 -30.06
CA ALA A 473 -11.54 -18.22 -29.19
C ALA A 473 -10.47 -17.20 -29.70
N LEU A 474 -10.09 -16.22 -28.88
CA LEU A 474 -9.22 -15.04 -29.16
C LEU A 474 -9.66 -13.93 -30.17
N SER A 475 -10.49 -12.91 -29.79
CA SER A 475 -10.02 -11.53 -29.44
C SER A 475 -11.03 -10.33 -29.50
N SER A 476 -10.96 -9.28 -28.61
CA SER A 476 -11.84 -8.03 -28.61
C SER A 476 -11.30 -6.53 -28.47
N ARG A 477 -10.09 -6.10 -28.93
CA ARG A 477 -9.70 -4.65 -29.10
C ARG A 477 -9.56 -4.05 -30.54
N TYR A 478 -9.41 -4.80 -31.65
CA TYR A 478 -9.04 -4.23 -32.98
C TYR A 478 -9.88 -3.06 -33.52
N LYS A 479 -11.23 -3.14 -33.55
CA LYS A 479 -12.07 -2.14 -34.25
C LYS A 479 -11.93 -0.69 -33.74
N ILE A 480 -11.29 -0.45 -32.59
CA ILE A 480 -11.04 0.91 -32.07
C ILE A 480 -9.86 1.60 -32.79
N ARG A 481 -8.85 0.86 -33.25
CA ARG A 481 -7.58 1.42 -33.77
C ARG A 481 -7.61 1.79 -35.27
N ARG A 482 -8.77 1.72 -35.93
CA ARG A 482 -8.87 1.63 -37.41
C ARG A 482 -9.15 2.94 -38.17
N LYS A 483 -9.34 4.12 -37.54
CA LYS A 483 -9.51 5.39 -38.29
C LYS A 483 -8.19 6.09 -38.61
N THR A 484 -7.40 6.49 -37.61
CA THR A 484 -6.14 7.24 -37.80
C THR A 484 -5.14 6.51 -38.70
N ASN A 485 -5.01 5.18 -38.55
CA ASN A 485 -4.13 4.36 -39.39
C ASN A 485 -4.56 4.21 -40.86
N ILE A 486 -5.79 4.57 -41.28
CA ILE A 486 -6.17 4.41 -42.70
C ILE A 486 -5.40 5.41 -43.60
N ARG A 487 -5.10 6.62 -43.12
CA ARG A 487 -4.32 7.60 -43.90
C ARG A 487 -2.84 7.18 -44.01
N GLN A 488 -2.19 6.88 -42.87
CA GLN A 488 -0.80 6.40 -42.87
C GLN A 488 -0.62 5.06 -43.59
N SER A 489 -1.61 4.16 -43.55
CA SER A 489 -1.54 2.91 -44.32
C SER A 489 -1.82 3.10 -45.81
N LEU A 490 -2.46 4.16 -46.26
CA LEU A 490 -2.55 4.50 -47.69
C LEU A 490 -1.20 4.95 -48.25
N GLU A 491 -0.46 5.77 -47.50
CA GLU A 491 0.92 6.17 -47.85
C GLU A 491 1.86 4.95 -47.85
N GLN A 492 1.79 4.09 -46.81
CA GLN A 492 2.55 2.83 -46.80
C GLN A 492 2.09 1.81 -47.86
N ARG A 493 0.83 1.87 -48.34
CA ARG A 493 0.32 0.97 -49.40
C ARG A 493 0.97 1.25 -50.75
N GLN A 494 1.18 2.53 -51.10
CA GLN A 494 1.91 2.89 -52.32
C GLN A 494 3.34 2.34 -52.27
N TYR A 495 4.05 2.53 -51.16
CA TYR A 495 5.41 1.99 -51.00
C TYR A 495 5.45 0.45 -51.08
N ARG A 496 4.52 -0.24 -50.40
CA ARG A 496 4.45 -1.72 -50.39
C ARG A 496 4.20 -2.36 -51.77
N GLN A 497 3.55 -1.66 -52.71
CA GLN A 497 3.36 -2.20 -54.06
C GLN A 497 4.69 -2.42 -54.78
N HIS A 498 5.64 -1.50 -54.63
CA HIS A 498 6.95 -1.52 -55.31
C HIS A 498 8.07 -2.32 -54.60
N LEU A 499 7.82 -2.89 -53.41
CA LEU A 499 8.84 -3.69 -52.69
C LEU A 499 9.15 -5.04 -53.37
N HIS A 500 10.41 -5.44 -53.33
CA HIS A 500 10.93 -6.72 -53.84
C HIS A 500 10.36 -7.93 -53.05
N PRO A 501 10.19 -9.13 -53.63
CA PRO A 501 9.59 -10.28 -52.93
C PRO A 501 10.28 -10.64 -51.60
N ARG A 502 11.63 -10.63 -51.53
CA ARG A 502 12.36 -10.87 -50.27
C ARG A 502 12.10 -9.79 -49.21
N GLN A 503 11.87 -8.53 -49.59
CA GLN A 503 11.50 -7.45 -48.65
C GLN A 503 10.09 -7.67 -48.09
N LYS A 504 9.15 -8.10 -48.93
CA LYS A 504 7.80 -8.53 -48.49
C LYS A 504 7.90 -9.75 -47.55
N GLN A 505 8.79 -10.69 -47.83
CA GLN A 505 9.06 -11.87 -47.00
C GLN A 505 9.62 -11.50 -45.61
N ILE A 506 10.59 -10.57 -45.54
CA ILE A 506 11.13 -10.06 -44.28
C ILE A 506 10.08 -9.30 -43.46
N LEU A 507 9.22 -8.50 -44.10
CA LEU A 507 8.11 -7.82 -43.40
C LEU A 507 7.09 -8.81 -42.83
N THR A 508 6.82 -9.93 -43.51
CA THR A 508 5.98 -11.02 -42.98
C THR A 508 6.66 -11.76 -41.82
N LEU A 509 7.96 -12.06 -41.92
CA LEU A 509 8.74 -12.67 -40.83
C LEU A 509 8.83 -11.75 -39.60
N GLN A 510 8.95 -10.43 -39.79
CA GLN A 510 8.87 -9.45 -38.70
C GLN A 510 7.47 -9.41 -38.07
N ALA A 511 6.39 -9.52 -38.85
CA ALA A 511 5.03 -9.63 -38.30
C ALA A 511 4.83 -10.92 -37.48
N GLN A 512 5.44 -12.04 -37.90
CA GLN A 512 5.45 -13.29 -37.13
C GLN A 512 6.31 -13.19 -35.86
N ALA A 513 7.49 -12.57 -35.92
CA ALA A 513 8.36 -12.34 -34.76
C ALA A 513 7.70 -11.42 -33.70
N VAL A 514 6.92 -10.43 -34.13
CA VAL A 514 6.11 -9.59 -33.23
C VAL A 514 5.00 -10.39 -32.53
N PHE A 515 4.49 -11.47 -33.15
CA PHE A 515 3.53 -12.38 -32.53
C PHE A 515 4.18 -13.28 -31.48
N ILE A 516 5.36 -13.83 -31.80
CA ILE A 516 6.16 -14.65 -30.87
C ILE A 516 6.56 -13.84 -29.63
N LYS A 517 6.92 -12.56 -29.80
CA LYS A 517 7.28 -11.65 -28.70
C LYS A 517 6.08 -11.01 -27.98
N THR A 518 4.93 -11.70 -27.98
CA THR A 518 3.75 -11.37 -27.16
C THR A 518 3.26 -12.56 -26.31
N LEU A 519 4.17 -13.48 -26.00
CA LEU A 519 4.01 -14.58 -25.04
C LEU A 519 4.99 -14.49 -23.85
N ASP A 520 5.68 -13.36 -23.70
CA ASP A 520 6.35 -12.85 -22.50
C ASP A 520 5.71 -11.50 -22.12
#